data_AF-A0AAE1XG63-F1
#
_entry.id   AF-A0AAE1XG63-F1
#
_cell.length_a   1.000
_cell.length_b   1.000
_cell.length_c   1.000
_cell.angle_alpha   90.00
_cell.angle_beta   90.00
_cell.angle_gamma   90.00
#
_symmetry.space_group_name_H-M   'P 1'
#
loop_
_entity.id
_entity.type
_entity.pdbx_description
1 polymer ?
#
loop_
_entity_poly.entity_id
_entity_poly.type
_entity_poly.pdbx_seq_one_letter_code
_entity_poly.pdbx_strand_id
1 'polypeptide(L)'
;MVQSSEGTRALALELCREFEDKCIFLFERYFIGSVLRLYYLFQGDGWKVVASFEGNFPNRIKQLPLDRHFDINNVKRIVLEADGYQPYLISPEKGLRSLIKGVLELAKEPSRLCVDEVHRVLVDVVSSAANATPGLGRYPPFKREVVAIATAALEGFKNEAKTMVVALVDMERAFVPPQHFIRLVQRRMDRQRREEELKGRSSKKAAEAEQSILNRASSPQPSGGT
;
A
#
# COMPACT_ATOMS: atom_id res chain seq x y z
N MET A 1 27.53 -5.09 -49.73
CA MET A 1 27.11 -6.22 -48.86
C MET A 1 25.71 -6.08 -48.23
N VAL A 2 24.91 -5.04 -48.54
CA VAL A 2 23.54 -4.86 -47.96
C VAL A 2 22.40 -5.16 -48.96
N GLN A 3 22.71 -5.60 -50.19
CA GLN A 3 21.70 -5.83 -51.23
C GLN A 3 21.13 -7.26 -51.28
N SER A 4 21.65 -8.20 -50.50
CA SER A 4 21.03 -9.53 -50.34
C SER A 4 20.01 -9.50 -49.22
N SER A 5 18.95 -10.30 -49.34
CA SER A 5 17.92 -10.49 -48.30
C SER A 5 18.51 -10.92 -46.95
N GLU A 6 19.63 -11.65 -46.98
CA GLU A 6 20.38 -12.07 -45.80
C GLU A 6 21.14 -10.91 -45.14
N GLY A 7 21.72 -10.00 -45.92
CA GLY A 7 22.38 -8.79 -45.42
C GLY A 7 21.41 -7.83 -44.73
N THR A 8 20.18 -7.70 -45.25
CA THR A 8 19.13 -6.90 -44.60
C THR A 8 18.69 -7.51 -43.26
N ARG A 9 18.58 -8.84 -43.19
CA ARG A 9 18.22 -9.55 -41.94
C ARG A 9 19.31 -9.42 -40.88
N ALA A 10 20.58 -9.58 -41.27
CA ALA A 10 21.70 -9.41 -40.35
C ALA A 10 21.74 -8.01 -39.75
N LEU A 11 21.54 -6.97 -40.58
CA LEU A 11 21.48 -5.58 -40.14
C LEU A 11 20.29 -5.33 -39.19
N ALA A 12 19.11 -5.89 -39.47
CA ALA A 12 17.95 -5.74 -38.60
C ALA A 12 18.19 -6.36 -37.21
N LEU A 13 18.84 -7.53 -37.14
CA LEU A 13 19.19 -8.18 -35.88
C LEU A 13 20.23 -7.38 -35.09
N GLU A 14 21.23 -6.82 -35.77
CA GLU A 14 22.24 -5.96 -35.14
C GLU A 14 21.59 -4.72 -34.52
N LEU A 15 20.68 -4.06 -35.24
CA LEU A 15 19.93 -2.91 -34.74
C LEU A 15 19.03 -3.29 -33.55
N CYS A 16 18.38 -4.46 -33.58
CA CYS A 16 17.59 -4.95 -32.45
C CYS A 16 18.46 -5.19 -31.21
N ARG A 17 19.66 -5.76 -31.36
CA ARG A 17 20.59 -5.95 -30.25
C ARG A 17 21.07 -4.63 -29.66
N GLU A 18 21.41 -3.66 -30.51
CA GLU A 18 21.80 -2.32 -30.05
C GLU A 18 20.67 -1.62 -29.28
N PHE A 19 19.42 -1.82 -29.70
CA PHE A 19 18.24 -1.36 -28.97
C PHE A 19 18.07 -2.09 -27.63
N GLU A 20 18.21 -3.41 -27.61
CA GLU A 20 18.11 -4.23 -26.40
C GLU A 20 19.14 -3.81 -25.35
N ASP A 21 20.41 -3.67 -25.74
CA ASP A 21 21.49 -3.22 -24.86
C ASP A 21 21.18 -1.83 -24.29
N LYS A 22 20.63 -0.92 -25.11
CA LYS A 22 20.27 0.43 -24.67
C LYS A 22 19.07 0.44 -23.74
N CYS A 23 18.08 -0.40 -24.00
CA CYS A 23 16.95 -0.65 -23.12
C CYS A 23 17.45 -1.15 -21.77
N ILE A 24 18.24 -2.23 -21.73
CA ILE A 24 18.78 -2.80 -20.49
C ILE A 24 19.57 -1.75 -19.71
N PHE A 25 20.47 -1.01 -20.36
CA PHE A 25 21.24 0.05 -19.70
C PHE A 25 20.36 1.13 -19.07
N LEU A 26 19.31 1.58 -19.79
CA LEU A 26 18.38 2.56 -19.25
C LEU A 26 17.53 1.96 -18.12
N PHE A 27 17.09 0.71 -18.25
CA PHE A 27 16.38 -0.01 -17.21
C PHE A 27 17.21 -0.12 -15.94
N GLU A 28 18.47 -0.56 -16.03
CA GLU A 28 19.39 -0.61 -14.88
C GLU A 28 19.58 0.77 -14.25
N ARG A 29 19.80 1.80 -15.06
CA ARG A 29 19.95 3.17 -14.55
C ARG A 29 18.70 3.68 -13.85
N TYR A 30 17.52 3.29 -14.32
CA TYR A 30 16.24 3.67 -13.72
C TYR A 30 15.94 2.86 -12.44
N PHE A 31 16.18 1.54 -12.46
CA PHE A 31 15.79 0.64 -11.37
C PHE A 31 16.86 0.53 -10.28
N ILE A 32 18.15 0.43 -10.63
CA ILE A 32 19.25 0.30 -9.66
C ILE A 32 19.56 1.66 -9.02
N GLY A 33 19.48 2.75 -9.79
CA GLY A 33 19.59 4.11 -9.26
C GLY A 33 18.52 4.45 -8.21
N SER A 34 17.41 3.70 -8.20
CA SER A 34 16.32 3.82 -7.23
C SER A 34 16.58 3.05 -5.92
N VAL A 35 17.37 1.97 -5.94
CA VAL A 35 17.62 1.10 -4.77
C VAL A 35 18.80 1.60 -3.93
N LEU A 36 19.80 2.22 -4.56
CA LEU A 36 20.93 2.82 -3.84
C LEU A 36 20.56 4.26 -3.45
N ARG A 37 20.06 4.44 -2.22
CA ARG A 37 19.72 5.74 -1.58
C ARG A 37 20.94 6.66 -1.33
N LEU A 38 21.98 6.50 -2.13
CA LEU A 38 23.22 7.25 -2.16
C LEU A 38 23.49 7.55 -3.63
N TYR A 39 23.00 8.68 -4.14
CA TYR A 39 23.68 9.55 -5.10
C TYR A 39 22.70 10.65 -5.55
N TYR A 40 22.81 11.78 -4.86
CA TYR A 40 21.98 12.98 -4.93
C TYR A 40 22.00 13.74 -6.27
N LEU A 41 22.36 13.13 -7.42
CA LEU A 41 22.64 13.93 -8.63
C LEU A 41 22.32 13.29 -9.99
N PHE A 42 21.65 12.13 -10.04
CA PHE A 42 21.27 11.57 -11.34
C PHE A 42 19.77 11.68 -11.58
N GLN A 43 19.45 12.71 -12.37
CA GLN A 43 18.22 12.99 -13.10
C GLN A 43 17.87 11.82 -14.04
N GLY A 44 17.47 10.69 -13.47
CA GLY A 44 16.86 9.57 -14.17
C GLY A 44 15.41 9.45 -13.73
N ASP A 45 14.52 9.19 -14.67
CA ASP A 45 13.09 8.99 -14.41
C ASP A 45 12.79 7.71 -13.60
N GLY A 46 13.81 6.98 -13.14
CA GLY A 46 13.71 5.81 -12.26
C GLY A 46 12.96 6.07 -10.95
N TRP A 47 13.12 7.29 -10.39
CA TRP A 47 12.37 7.73 -9.22
C TRP A 47 10.85 7.69 -9.45
N LYS A 48 10.35 7.77 -10.70
CA LYS A 48 8.90 7.72 -10.99
C LYS A 48 8.28 6.38 -10.59
N VAL A 49 9.01 5.27 -10.75
CA VAL A 49 8.54 3.94 -10.31
C VAL A 49 8.47 3.88 -8.79
N VAL A 50 9.53 4.34 -8.09
CA VAL A 50 9.54 4.43 -6.63
C VAL A 50 8.41 5.33 -6.12
N ALA A 51 8.22 6.49 -6.74
CA ALA A 51 7.14 7.41 -6.38
C ALA A 51 5.76 6.78 -6.56
N SER A 52 5.56 5.91 -7.55
CA SER A 52 4.33 5.14 -7.71
C SER A 52 4.07 4.22 -6.51
N PHE A 53 5.10 3.45 -6.08
CA PHE A 53 4.97 2.46 -5.00
C PHE A 53 5.05 3.04 -3.58
N GLU A 54 5.91 4.01 -3.32
CA GLU A 54 6.14 4.60 -2.00
C GLU A 54 5.35 5.90 -1.75
N GLY A 55 4.85 6.53 -2.82
CA GLY A 55 4.11 7.79 -2.76
C GLY A 55 2.64 7.62 -3.13
N ASN A 56 2.36 7.49 -4.43
CA ASN A 56 1.01 7.56 -4.98
C ASN A 56 0.11 6.43 -4.48
N PHE A 57 0.58 5.19 -4.52
CA PHE A 57 -0.20 4.03 -4.10
C PHE A 57 -0.58 4.08 -2.60
N PRO A 58 0.36 4.28 -1.65
CA PRO A 58 0.02 4.43 -0.23
C PRO A 58 -0.93 5.61 0.03
N ASN A 59 -0.79 6.72 -0.69
CA ASN A 59 -1.68 7.87 -0.56
C ASN A 59 -3.11 7.53 -1.00
N ARG A 60 -3.29 6.80 -2.10
CA ARG A 60 -4.62 6.33 -2.54
C ARG A 60 -5.25 5.36 -1.55
N ILE A 61 -4.45 4.46 -0.97
CA ILE A 61 -4.94 3.54 0.08
C ILE A 61 -5.43 4.33 1.31
N LYS A 62 -4.72 5.40 1.71
CA LYS A 62 -5.14 6.27 2.82
C LYS A 62 -6.41 7.07 2.53
N GLN A 63 -6.70 7.35 1.26
CA GLN A 63 -7.88 8.10 0.82
C GLN A 63 -9.12 7.23 0.63
N LEU A 64 -9.03 5.92 0.85
CA LEU A 64 -10.20 5.04 0.79
C LEU A 64 -11.27 5.51 1.79
N PRO A 65 -12.57 5.45 1.43
CA PRO A 65 -13.66 5.96 2.25
C PRO A 65 -13.99 5.02 3.43
N LEU A 66 -13.00 4.79 4.31
CA LEU A 66 -13.12 3.91 5.46
C LEU A 66 -14.17 4.43 6.45
N ASP A 67 -14.29 5.75 6.61
CA ASP A 67 -15.27 6.36 7.52
C ASP A 67 -16.71 5.99 7.15
N ARG A 68 -17.03 6.02 5.85
CA ARG A 68 -18.34 5.61 5.35
C ARG A 68 -18.56 4.10 5.53
N HIS A 69 -17.51 3.30 5.33
CA HIS A 69 -17.60 1.85 5.47
C HIS A 69 -17.79 1.42 6.93
N PHE A 70 -17.17 2.14 7.87
CA PHE A 70 -17.25 1.90 9.31
C PHE A 70 -18.31 2.74 10.04
N ASP A 71 -19.21 3.41 9.31
CA ASP A 71 -20.37 4.10 9.90
C ASP A 71 -21.19 3.12 10.76
N ILE A 72 -21.62 3.57 11.94
CA ILE A 72 -22.28 2.71 12.92
C ILE A 72 -23.57 2.07 12.40
N ASN A 73 -24.30 2.75 11.51
CA ASN A 73 -25.50 2.22 10.88
C ASN A 73 -25.14 1.14 9.87
N ASN A 74 -24.09 1.36 9.09
CA ASN A 74 -23.60 0.39 8.12
C ASN A 74 -23.02 -0.86 8.82
N VAL A 75 -22.24 -0.67 9.88
CA VAL A 75 -21.68 -1.75 10.70
C VAL A 75 -22.79 -2.59 11.32
N LYS A 76 -23.80 -1.95 11.96
CA LYS A 76 -24.96 -2.67 12.53
C LYS A 76 -25.66 -3.50 11.48
N ARG A 77 -25.95 -2.92 10.31
CA ARG A 77 -26.60 -3.61 9.20
C ARG A 77 -25.79 -4.83 8.74
N ILE A 78 -24.50 -4.66 8.44
CA ILE A 78 -23.63 -5.75 7.96
C ILE A 78 -23.47 -6.86 8.99
N VAL A 79 -23.33 -6.51 10.28
CA VAL A 79 -23.21 -7.48 11.37
C VAL A 79 -24.50 -8.28 11.52
N LEU A 80 -25.65 -7.60 11.54
CA LEU A 80 -26.96 -8.27 11.65
C LEU A 80 -27.24 -9.17 10.44
N GLU A 81 -26.92 -8.73 9.22
CA GLU A 81 -27.04 -9.54 8.00
C GLU A 81 -26.14 -10.79 8.04
N ALA A 82 -24.92 -10.67 8.56
CA ALA A 82 -23.95 -11.77 8.58
C ALA A 82 -24.17 -12.77 9.73
N ASP A 83 -24.70 -12.30 10.86
CA ASP A 83 -24.96 -13.13 12.03
C ASP A 83 -26.36 -13.76 12.00
N GLY A 84 -27.31 -13.17 11.28
CA GLY A 84 -28.67 -13.68 11.14
C GLY A 84 -29.57 -13.32 12.32
N TYR A 85 -30.73 -13.98 12.41
CA TYR A 85 -31.82 -13.62 13.34
C TYR A 85 -31.52 -13.94 14.82
N GLN A 86 -30.57 -14.83 15.11
CA GLN A 86 -30.34 -15.33 16.46
C GLN A 86 -29.19 -14.56 17.13
N PRO A 87 -29.45 -13.81 18.23
CA PRO A 87 -28.39 -13.08 18.92
C PRO A 87 -27.36 -14.05 19.49
N TYR A 88 -26.10 -13.96 19.06
CA TYR A 88 -25.03 -14.78 19.60
C TYR A 88 -24.60 -14.26 20.98
N LEU A 89 -24.38 -15.18 21.94
CA LEU A 89 -23.71 -14.90 23.23
C LEU A 89 -22.20 -14.64 23.07
N ILE A 90 -21.68 -14.67 21.85
CA ILE A 90 -20.27 -14.57 21.48
C ILE A 90 -20.10 -13.42 20.48
N SER A 91 -18.89 -12.84 20.43
CA SER A 91 -18.52 -11.78 19.49
C SER A 91 -18.92 -12.12 18.03
N PRO A 92 -19.45 -11.14 17.25
CA PRO A 92 -19.98 -11.32 15.90
C PRO A 92 -18.87 -11.57 14.86
N GLU A 93 -18.25 -12.75 14.91
CA GLU A 93 -17.05 -13.06 14.11
C GLU A 93 -17.35 -13.02 12.60
N LYS A 94 -18.53 -13.49 12.18
CA LYS A 94 -18.95 -13.46 10.78
C LYS A 94 -19.14 -12.03 10.27
N GLY A 95 -19.83 -11.19 11.05
CA GLY A 95 -19.98 -9.76 10.75
C GLY A 95 -18.64 -9.02 10.64
N LEU A 96 -17.72 -9.25 11.59
CA LEU A 96 -16.38 -8.64 11.54
C LEU A 96 -15.57 -9.12 10.33
N ARG A 97 -15.61 -10.41 10.01
CA ARG A 97 -14.98 -10.96 8.79
C ARG A 97 -15.56 -10.33 7.53
N SER A 98 -16.87 -10.11 7.48
CA SER A 98 -17.55 -9.45 6.35
C SER A 98 -17.10 -8.00 6.18
N LEU A 99 -17.02 -7.24 7.29
CA LEU A 99 -16.53 -5.86 7.27
C LEU A 99 -15.09 -5.75 6.73
N ILE A 100 -14.19 -6.62 7.19
CA ILE A 100 -12.80 -6.66 6.74
C ILE A 100 -12.72 -6.99 5.25
N LYS A 101 -13.47 -8.01 4.79
CA LYS A 101 -13.56 -8.37 3.36
C LYS A 101 -14.04 -7.21 2.49
N GLY A 102 -14.97 -6.39 3.00
CA GLY A 102 -15.46 -5.19 2.32
C GLY A 102 -14.38 -4.13 2.16
N VAL A 103 -13.58 -3.86 3.20
CA VAL A 103 -12.46 -2.90 3.11
C VAL A 103 -11.39 -3.37 2.14
N LEU A 104 -10.99 -4.64 2.24
CA LEU A 104 -9.96 -5.20 1.37
C LEU A 104 -10.38 -5.18 -0.11
N GLU A 105 -11.67 -5.25 -0.42
CA GLU A 105 -12.16 -5.11 -1.80
C GLU A 105 -11.84 -3.75 -2.41
N LEU A 106 -11.95 -2.69 -1.59
CA LEU A 106 -11.64 -1.32 -2.02
C LEU A 106 -10.16 -1.13 -2.38
N ALA A 107 -9.28 -2.04 -1.97
CA ALA A 107 -7.85 -2.00 -2.32
C ALA A 107 -7.55 -2.47 -3.75
N LYS A 108 -8.49 -3.15 -4.44
CA LYS A 108 -8.27 -3.62 -5.82
C LYS A 108 -8.04 -2.48 -6.80
N GLU A 109 -8.86 -1.45 -6.71
CA GLU A 109 -8.81 -0.30 -7.62
C GLU A 109 -7.51 0.51 -7.52
N PRO A 110 -7.06 0.97 -6.33
CA PRO A 110 -5.77 1.63 -6.21
C PRO A 110 -4.60 0.73 -6.65
N SER A 111 -4.70 -0.59 -6.49
CA SER A 111 -3.68 -1.54 -6.96
C SER A 111 -3.61 -1.59 -8.48
N ARG A 112 -4.76 -1.63 -9.18
CA ARG A 112 -4.82 -1.57 -10.65
C ARG A 112 -4.24 -0.26 -11.19
N LEU A 113 -4.53 0.86 -10.53
CA LEU A 113 -4.04 2.17 -10.93
C LEU A 113 -2.52 2.29 -10.75
N CYS A 114 -1.95 1.67 -9.71
CA CYS A 114 -0.49 1.58 -9.54
C CYS A 114 0.15 0.84 -10.72
N VAL A 115 -0.44 -0.27 -11.17
CA VAL A 115 0.04 -1.00 -12.36
C VAL A 115 -0.01 -0.12 -13.62
N ASP A 116 -1.08 0.68 -13.79
CA ASP A 116 -1.18 1.62 -14.91
C ASP A 116 -0.11 2.72 -14.88
N GLU A 117 0.22 3.24 -13.70
CA GLU A 117 1.29 4.23 -13.54
C GLU A 117 2.66 3.64 -13.90
N VAL A 118 2.97 2.45 -13.40
CA VAL A 118 4.24 1.76 -13.73
C VAL A 118 4.32 1.46 -15.23
N HIS A 119 3.24 0.98 -15.85
CA HIS A 119 3.20 0.73 -17.28
C HIS A 119 3.54 1.98 -18.11
N ARG A 120 2.99 3.16 -17.75
CA ARG A 120 3.33 4.41 -18.44
C ARG A 120 4.82 4.72 -18.37
N VAL A 121 5.42 4.57 -17.20
CA VAL A 121 6.87 4.78 -17.03
C VAL A 121 7.68 3.80 -17.90
N LEU A 122 7.28 2.53 -17.99
CA LEU A 122 7.96 1.54 -18.82
C LEU A 122 7.87 1.88 -20.33
N VAL A 123 6.72 2.37 -20.79
CA VAL A 123 6.55 2.82 -22.19
C VAL A 123 7.41 4.05 -22.49
N ASP A 124 7.52 4.98 -21.55
CA ASP A 124 8.42 6.15 -21.67
C ASP A 124 9.88 5.72 -21.78
N VAL A 125 10.30 4.69 -21.02
CA VAL A 125 11.64 4.11 -21.08
C VAL A 125 11.91 3.49 -22.45
N VAL A 126 10.99 2.69 -22.99
CA VAL A 126 11.11 2.09 -24.33
C VAL A 126 11.27 3.18 -25.40
N SER A 127 10.45 4.23 -25.32
CA SER A 127 10.50 5.36 -26.24
C SER A 127 11.83 6.12 -26.14
N SER A 128 12.32 6.33 -24.92
CA SER A 128 13.60 6.97 -24.64
C SER A 128 14.78 6.15 -25.13
N ALA A 129 14.74 4.83 -24.96
CA ALA A 129 15.75 3.90 -25.46
C ALA A 129 15.84 3.94 -26.98
N ALA A 130 14.70 3.85 -27.68
CA ALA A 130 14.65 3.94 -29.13
C ALA A 130 15.14 5.29 -29.68
N ASN A 131 15.02 6.37 -28.90
CA ASN A 131 15.60 7.68 -29.23
C ASN A 131 17.10 7.75 -28.97
N ALA A 132 17.58 7.05 -27.94
CA ALA A 132 18.98 7.03 -27.55
C ALA A 132 19.83 6.04 -28.36
N THR A 133 19.23 5.17 -29.19
CA THR A 133 19.94 4.25 -30.08
C THR A 133 20.24 4.90 -31.44
N PRO A 134 21.51 5.24 -31.75
CA PRO A 134 21.89 5.91 -32.99
C PRO A 134 21.57 5.09 -34.25
N GLY A 135 21.73 3.75 -34.19
CA GLY A 135 21.43 2.86 -35.31
C GLY A 135 19.97 2.93 -35.76
N LEU A 136 19.02 2.93 -34.82
CA LEU A 136 17.59 3.03 -35.12
C LEU A 136 17.19 4.40 -35.69
N GLY A 137 17.91 5.46 -35.33
CA GLY A 137 17.67 6.80 -35.87
C GLY A 137 17.82 6.89 -37.39
N ARG A 138 18.66 6.02 -37.97
CA ARG A 138 18.89 5.96 -39.43
C ARG A 138 17.76 5.28 -40.19
N TYR A 139 16.88 4.54 -39.50
CA TYR A 139 15.76 3.80 -40.10
C TYR A 139 14.43 4.12 -39.39
N PRO A 140 13.81 5.29 -39.64
CA PRO A 140 12.59 5.71 -38.94
C PRO A 140 11.40 4.74 -39.03
N PRO A 141 11.10 4.09 -40.17
CA PRO A 141 10.01 3.10 -40.23
C PRO A 141 10.29 1.89 -39.34
N PHE A 142 11.51 1.36 -39.37
CA PHE A 142 11.92 0.22 -38.53
C PHE A 142 11.84 0.57 -37.04
N LYS A 143 12.29 1.77 -36.66
CA LYS A 143 12.17 2.27 -35.29
C LYS A 143 10.73 2.30 -34.78
N ARG A 144 9.77 2.76 -35.60
CA ARG A 144 8.35 2.80 -35.21
C ARG A 144 7.82 1.39 -34.95
N GLU A 145 8.15 0.42 -35.81
CA GLU A 145 7.74 -0.97 -35.65
C GLU A 145 8.33 -1.59 -34.37
N VAL A 146 9.63 -1.37 -34.10
CA VAL A 146 10.28 -1.86 -32.87
C VAL A 146 9.59 -1.29 -31.62
N VAL A 147 9.32 0.02 -31.59
CA VAL A 147 8.61 0.65 -30.47
C VAL A 147 7.19 0.11 -30.34
N ALA A 148 6.47 -0.04 -31.45
CA ALA A 148 5.10 -0.56 -31.43
C ALA A 148 5.03 -1.99 -30.88
N ILE A 149 5.95 -2.87 -31.30
CA ILE A 149 6.06 -4.25 -30.79
C ILE A 149 6.39 -4.25 -29.30
N ALA A 150 7.37 -3.45 -28.87
CA ALA A 150 7.74 -3.35 -27.46
C ALA A 150 6.60 -2.81 -26.59
N THR A 151 5.87 -1.78 -27.05
CA THR A 151 4.69 -1.25 -26.36
C THR A 151 3.56 -2.28 -26.30
N ALA A 152 3.32 -3.04 -27.36
CA ALA A 152 2.32 -4.11 -27.36
C ALA A 152 2.67 -5.23 -26.37
N ALA A 153 3.95 -5.59 -26.25
CA ALA A 153 4.42 -6.55 -25.26
C ALA A 153 4.20 -6.04 -23.82
N LEU A 154 4.52 -4.77 -23.55
CA LEU A 154 4.27 -4.13 -22.25
C LEU A 154 2.77 -4.08 -21.89
N GLU A 155 1.89 -3.88 -22.88
CA GLU A 155 0.44 -3.92 -22.67
C GLU A 155 -0.03 -5.32 -22.25
N GLY A 156 0.56 -6.38 -22.83
CA GLY A 156 0.35 -7.76 -22.40
C GLY A 156 0.71 -7.97 -20.93
N PHE A 157 1.92 -7.56 -20.54
CA PHE A 157 2.37 -7.65 -19.14
C PHE A 157 1.52 -6.84 -18.18
N LYS A 158 1.05 -5.65 -18.59
CA LYS A 158 0.13 -4.84 -17.78
C LYS A 158 -1.16 -5.59 -17.46
N ASN A 159 -1.75 -6.27 -18.44
CA ASN A 159 -3.00 -7.00 -18.27
C ASN A 159 -2.83 -8.23 -17.37
N GLU A 160 -1.71 -8.95 -17.51
CA GLU A 160 -1.33 -10.03 -16.60
C GLU A 160 -1.12 -9.53 -15.17
N ALA A 161 -0.36 -8.44 -15.02
CA ALA A 161 -0.11 -7.82 -13.71
C ALA A 161 -1.41 -7.34 -13.03
N LYS A 162 -2.35 -6.76 -13.80
CA LYS A 162 -3.68 -6.37 -13.28
C LYS A 162 -4.47 -7.57 -12.77
N THR A 163 -4.41 -8.68 -13.47
CA THR A 163 -5.06 -9.94 -13.05
C THR A 163 -4.42 -10.46 -11.77
N MET A 164 -3.08 -10.45 -11.70
CA MET A 164 -2.32 -10.90 -10.54
C MET A 164 -2.61 -10.06 -9.28
N VAL A 165 -2.60 -8.73 -9.36
CA VAL A 165 -2.86 -7.87 -8.18
C VAL A 165 -4.29 -8.05 -7.63
N VAL A 166 -5.27 -8.32 -8.51
CA VAL A 166 -6.63 -8.64 -8.09
C VAL A 166 -6.66 -9.97 -7.36
N ALA A 167 -5.98 -10.99 -7.90
CA ALA A 167 -5.88 -12.30 -7.26
C ALA A 167 -5.20 -12.24 -5.89
N LEU A 168 -4.15 -11.42 -5.74
CA LEU A 168 -3.50 -11.18 -4.45
C LEU A 168 -4.48 -10.60 -3.42
N VAL A 169 -5.26 -9.58 -3.81
CA VAL A 169 -6.27 -9.01 -2.92
C VAL A 169 -7.36 -10.03 -2.58
N ASP A 170 -7.81 -10.82 -3.55
CA ASP A 170 -8.82 -11.87 -3.30
C ASP A 170 -8.30 -12.98 -2.38
N MET A 171 -7.03 -13.33 -2.47
CA MET A 171 -6.37 -14.27 -1.55
C MET A 171 -6.36 -13.71 -0.12
N GLU A 172 -5.97 -12.46 0.07
CA GLU A 172 -5.99 -11.79 1.39
C GLU A 172 -7.42 -11.70 1.95
N ARG A 173 -8.44 -11.58 1.08
CA ARG A 173 -9.86 -11.60 1.47
C ARG A 173 -10.38 -12.98 1.83
N ALA A 174 -9.82 -14.04 1.24
CA ALA A 174 -10.32 -15.41 1.42
C ALA A 174 -10.21 -15.85 2.88
N PHE A 175 -9.14 -15.44 3.57
CA PHE A 175 -8.89 -15.84 4.94
C PHE A 175 -8.38 -14.69 5.80
N VAL A 176 -9.14 -14.36 6.85
CA VAL A 176 -8.67 -13.47 7.92
C VAL A 176 -8.14 -14.35 9.07
N PRO A 177 -6.83 -14.33 9.37
CA PRO A 177 -6.26 -15.15 10.43
C PRO A 177 -6.92 -14.91 11.82
N PRO A 178 -7.25 -15.97 12.58
CA PRO A 178 -7.78 -15.87 13.95
C PRO A 178 -6.92 -15.00 14.88
N GLN A 179 -5.60 -14.97 14.64
CA GLN A 179 -4.64 -14.14 15.36
C GLN A 179 -4.95 -12.64 15.31
N HIS A 180 -5.61 -12.14 14.27
CA HIS A 180 -6.06 -10.74 14.25
C HIS A 180 -7.14 -10.48 15.30
N PHE A 181 -8.08 -11.42 15.48
CA PHE A 181 -9.14 -11.30 16.48
C PHE A 181 -8.61 -11.46 17.90
N ILE A 182 -7.72 -12.43 18.14
CA ILE A 182 -7.07 -12.62 19.44
C ILE A 182 -6.33 -11.34 19.88
N ARG A 183 -5.51 -10.78 18.98
CA ARG A 183 -4.81 -9.52 19.26
C ARG A 183 -5.75 -8.34 19.51
N LEU A 184 -6.89 -8.30 18.81
CA LEU A 184 -7.90 -7.26 18.99
C LEU A 184 -8.57 -7.34 20.37
N VAL A 185 -8.89 -8.56 20.82
CA VAL A 185 -9.41 -8.82 22.17
C VAL A 185 -8.37 -8.46 23.23
N GLN A 186 -7.12 -8.91 23.06
CA GLN A 186 -6.04 -8.58 24.00
C GLN A 186 -5.85 -7.06 24.14
N ARG A 187 -5.81 -6.34 23.01
CA ARG A 187 -5.72 -4.85 23.01
C ARG A 187 -6.93 -4.18 23.66
N ARG A 188 -8.12 -4.79 23.63
CA ARG A 188 -9.30 -4.29 24.35
C ARG A 188 -9.14 -4.50 25.86
N MET A 189 -8.75 -5.70 26.28
CA MET A 189 -8.48 -6.02 27.69
C MET A 189 -7.39 -5.11 28.28
N ASP A 190 -6.29 -4.90 27.55
CA ASP A 190 -5.19 -4.02 27.98
C ASP A 190 -5.61 -2.54 28.07
N ARG A 191 -6.64 -2.11 27.32
CA ARG A 191 -7.21 -0.75 27.43
C ARG A 191 -8.13 -0.64 28.63
N GLN A 192 -9.02 -1.61 28.82
CA GLN A 192 -9.91 -1.66 29.98
C GLN A 192 -9.12 -1.70 31.29
N ARG A 193 -8.09 -2.54 31.36
CA ARG A 193 -7.20 -2.61 32.53
C ARG A 193 -6.54 -1.26 32.83
N ARG A 194 -6.05 -0.55 31.81
CA ARG A 194 -5.47 0.79 31.98
C ARG A 194 -6.51 1.81 32.48
N GLU A 195 -7.72 1.76 31.95
CA GLU A 195 -8.82 2.62 32.38
C GLU A 195 -9.25 2.32 33.83
N GLU A 196 -9.28 1.05 34.22
CA GLU A 196 -9.55 0.61 35.60
C GLU A 196 -8.42 1.02 36.57
N GLU A 197 -7.16 0.88 36.18
CA GLU A 197 -6.02 1.35 36.97
C GLU A 197 -6.04 2.88 37.17
N LEU A 198 -6.43 3.63 36.14
CA LEU A 198 -6.60 5.09 36.20
C LEU A 198 -7.78 5.49 37.11
N LYS A 199 -8.94 4.82 36.97
CA LYS A 199 -10.10 5.04 37.85
C LYS A 199 -9.78 4.65 39.30
N GLY A 200 -9.12 3.52 39.52
CA GLY A 200 -8.68 3.05 40.84
C GLY A 200 -7.70 4.01 41.52
N ARG A 201 -6.73 4.57 40.77
CA ARG A 201 -5.85 5.63 41.30
C ARG A 201 -6.59 6.91 41.65
N SER A 202 -7.58 7.29 40.84
CA SER A 202 -8.42 8.47 41.09
C SER A 202 -9.25 8.29 42.37
N SER A 203 -9.91 7.13 42.52
CA SER A 203 -10.70 6.80 43.71
C SER A 203 -9.84 6.69 44.98
N LYS A 204 -8.64 6.09 44.87
CA LYS A 204 -7.71 5.98 46.00
C LYS A 204 -7.14 7.34 46.43
N LYS A 205 -6.81 8.22 45.48
CA LYS A 205 -6.40 9.60 45.77
C LYS A 205 -7.52 10.43 46.38
N ALA A 206 -8.76 10.26 45.94
CA ALA A 206 -9.92 10.95 46.51
C ALA A 206 -10.15 10.51 47.97
N ALA A 207 -10.09 9.20 48.25
CA ALA A 207 -10.19 8.67 49.60
C ALA A 207 -9.04 9.13 50.52
N GLU A 208 -7.80 9.13 50.04
CA GLU A 208 -6.65 9.65 50.80
C GLU A 208 -6.75 11.15 51.06
N ALA A 209 -7.29 11.94 50.12
CA ALA A 209 -7.52 13.36 50.28
C ALA A 209 -8.60 13.65 51.34
N GLU A 210 -9.74 12.96 51.28
CA GLU A 210 -10.80 13.07 52.30
C GLU A 210 -10.28 12.70 53.70
N GLN A 211 -9.50 11.63 53.82
CA GLN A 211 -8.92 11.19 55.08
C GLN A 211 -7.87 12.17 55.62
N SER A 212 -7.12 12.83 54.74
CA SER A 212 -6.19 13.91 55.12
C SER A 212 -6.90 15.16 55.65
N ILE A 213 -8.07 15.51 55.09
CA ILE A 213 -8.90 16.64 55.53
C ILE A 213 -9.49 16.34 56.92
N LEU A 214 -9.99 15.12 57.14
CA LEU A 214 -10.49 14.65 58.44
C LEU A 214 -9.41 14.70 59.54
N ASN A 215 -8.19 14.26 59.22
CA ASN A 215 -7.07 14.31 60.17
C ASN A 215 -6.65 15.75 60.48
N ARG A 216 -6.69 16.67 59.50
CA ARG A 216 -6.38 18.08 59.71
C ARG A 216 -7.46 18.81 60.53
N ALA A 217 -8.74 18.45 60.34
CA ALA A 217 -9.85 18.99 61.13
C ALA A 217 -9.87 18.50 62.59
N SER A 218 -9.23 17.35 62.87
CA SER A 218 -9.17 16.74 64.20
C SER A 218 -7.93 17.14 65.01
N SER A 219 -7.08 18.03 64.48
CA SER A 219 -5.87 18.51 65.16
C SER A 219 -6.20 19.61 66.19
N PRO A 220 -5.79 19.50 67.48
CA PRO A 220 -6.10 20.52 68.48
C PRO A 220 -5.33 21.83 68.21
N GLN A 221 -5.99 22.99 68.32
CA GLN A 221 -5.29 24.27 68.28
C GLN A 221 -4.34 24.38 69.49
N PRO A 222 -3.08 24.85 69.30
CA PRO A 222 -2.20 25.07 70.43
C PRO A 222 -2.73 26.24 71.24
N SER A 223 -3.20 25.96 72.46
CA SER A 223 -3.50 26.96 73.47
C SER A 223 -2.21 27.73 73.78
N GLY A 224 -2.10 28.95 73.27
CA GLY A 224 -1.04 29.88 73.65
C GLY A 224 -1.15 30.19 75.14
N GLY A 225 -0.16 29.75 75.91
CA GLY A 225 0.05 30.16 77.28
C GLY A 225 1.08 31.29 77.33
N THR A 226 0.69 32.44 77.87
CA THR A 226 1.02 32.92 79.24
C THR A 226 0.22 34.18 79.50
#